data_AF-A0A965HRP7-F1
#
_entry.id   AF-A0A965HRP7-F1
#
_cell.length_a   1.000
_cell.length_b   1.000
_cell.length_c   1.000
_cell.angle_alpha   90.00
_cell.angle_beta   90.00
_cell.angle_gamma   90.00
#
_symmetry.space_group_name_H-M   'P 1'
#
loop_
_entity.id
_entity.type
_entity.pdbx_description
1 polymer ?
#
loop_
_entity_poly.entity_id
_entity_poly.type
_entity_poly.pdbx_seq_one_letter_code
_entity_poly.pdbx_strand_id
1 'polypeptide(L)' 'MQLIEKPWGQEELIEVNERYVVKRLTMQKGHRCSLQYHEQKLETVYLLSGLLHVYLGDDAQSLQRIEMQPGDSL' A
#
# COMPACT_ATOMS: atom_id res chain seq x y z
N MET A 1 7.03 -16.95 4.51
CA MET A 1 7.01 -15.87 3.51
C MET A 1 6.35 -16.38 2.25
N GLN A 2 5.28 -15.72 1.80
CA GLN A 2 4.54 -16.09 0.58
C GLN A 2 4.62 -14.93 -0.43
N LEU A 3 5.02 -15.22 -1.67
CA LEU A 3 5.07 -14.26 -2.77
C LEU A 3 3.85 -14.46 -3.68
N ILE A 4 3.18 -13.37 -4.03
CA ILE A 4 1.96 -13.37 -4.85
C ILE A 4 2.17 -12.37 -5.98
N GLU A 5 2.14 -12.85 -7.23
CA GLU A 5 2.15 -11.98 -8.40
C GLU A 5 0.83 -11.21 -8.53
N LYS A 6 0.94 -9.93 -8.88
CA LYS A 6 -0.20 -9.03 -9.08
C LYS A 6 -0.04 -8.29 -10.41
N PRO A 7 -1.13 -7.85 -11.04
CA PRO A 7 -1.04 -7.09 -12.28
C PRO A 7 -0.20 -5.80 -12.17
N TRP A 8 -0.03 -5.27 -10.95
CA TRP A 8 0.76 -4.08 -10.66
C TRP A 8 2.20 -4.38 -10.18
N GLY A 9 2.59 -5.66 -10.03
CA GLY A 9 3.89 -6.06 -9.50
C GLY A 9 3.79 -7.29 -8.60
N GLN A 10 4.17 -7.18 -7.34
CA GLN A 10 4.18 -8.32 -6.41
C GLN A 10 3.85 -7.93 -4.97
N GLU A 11 3.19 -8.83 -4.27
CA GLU A 11 2.90 -8.77 -2.85
C GLU A 11 3.66 -9.89 -2.12
N GLU A 12 4.41 -9.52 -1.10
CA GLU A 12 5.08 -10.45 -0.20
C GLU A 12 4.42 -10.41 1.17
N LEU A 13 3.84 -11.54 1.61
CA LEU A 13 3.39 -11.72 2.99
C LEU A 13 4.59 -12.11 3.85
N ILE A 14 5.07 -11.15 4.63
CA ILE A 14 6.22 -11.32 5.53
C ILE A 14 5.78 -12.01 6.82
N GLU A 15 4.74 -11.46 7.45
CA GLU A 15 4.20 -11.96 8.72
C GLU A 15 2.67 -11.94 8.68
N VAL A 16 2.06 -13.01 9.17
CA VAL A 16 0.60 -13.15 9.27
C VAL A 16 0.30 -13.85 10.59
N ASN A 17 -0.34 -13.14 11.51
CA ASN A 17 -0.77 -13.69 12.79
C ASN A 17 -2.11 -13.09 13.22
N GLU A 18 -2.57 -13.44 14.42
CA GLU A 18 -3.88 -13.02 14.95
C GLU A 18 -3.98 -11.51 15.22
N ARG A 19 -2.86 -10.79 15.26
CA ARG A 19 -2.82 -9.37 15.65
C ARG A 19 -2.57 -8.44 14.47
N TYR A 20 -1.68 -8.82 13.54
CA TYR A 20 -1.30 -7.97 12.43
C TYR A 20 -0.81 -8.77 11.22
N VAL A 21 -0.71 -8.07 10.09
CA VAL A 21 -0.11 -8.56 8.86
C VAL A 21 0.95 -7.57 8.41
N VAL A 22 2.14 -8.06 8.09
CA VAL A 22 3.19 -7.27 7.44
C VAL A 22 3.31 -7.71 6.00
N LYS A 23 3.19 -6.73 5.09
CA LYS A 23 3.38 -6.95 3.66
C LYS A 23 4.49 -6.07 3.12
N ARG A 24 5.26 -6.60 2.17
CA ARG A 24 6.10 -5.78 1.29
C ARG A 24 5.50 -5.80 -0.10
N LEU A 25 5.18 -4.62 -0.61
CA LEU A 25 4.61 -4.45 -1.94
C LEU A 25 5.68 -3.88 -2.86
N THR A 26 5.86 -4.47 -4.03
CA THR A 26 6.64 -3.86 -5.12
C THR A 26 5.69 -3.52 -6.25
N MET A 27 5.56 -2.24 -6.58
CA MET A 27 4.74 -1.79 -7.69
C MET A 27 5.62 -1.38 -8.87
N GLN A 28 5.26 -1.83 -10.08
CA GLN A 28 5.92 -1.40 -11.31
C GLN A 28 5.50 0.02 -11.67
N LYS A 29 6.39 0.76 -12.34
CA LYS A 29 6.12 2.14 -12.77
C LYS A 29 4.81 2.22 -13.56
N GLY A 30 3.97 3.21 -13.25
CA GLY A 30 2.70 3.45 -13.92
C GLY A 30 1.55 2.53 -13.50
N HIS A 31 1.77 1.62 -12.56
CA HIS A 31 0.74 0.73 -12.04
C HIS A 31 0.19 1.22 -10.69
N ARG A 32 -0.96 0.66 -10.31
CA ARG A 32 -1.62 0.92 -9.02
C ARG A 32 -2.46 -0.28 -8.58
N CYS A 33 -2.77 -0.34 -7.30
CA CYS A 33 -3.86 -1.15 -6.78
C CYS A 33 -5.23 -0.44 -6.97
N SER A 34 -6.31 -1.18 -6.73
CA SER A 34 -7.65 -0.61 -6.59
C SER A 34 -7.73 0.26 -5.32
N LEU A 35 -8.68 1.20 -5.28
CA LEU A 35 -9.00 1.90 -4.04
C LEU A 35 -9.48 0.89 -2.99
N GLN A 36 -9.09 1.12 -1.74
CA GLN A 36 -9.41 0.23 -0.63
C GLN A 36 -10.04 1.06 0.49
N TYR A 37 -11.11 0.55 1.07
CA TYR A 37 -11.73 1.09 2.28
C TYR A 37 -11.66 0.03 3.37
N HIS A 38 -11.36 0.45 4.60
CA HIS A 38 -11.15 -0.45 5.72
C HIS A 38 -12.03 -0.03 6.90
N GLU A 39 -13.02 -0.85 7.23
CA GLU A 39 -13.92 -0.59 8.38
C GLU A 39 -13.26 -0.88 9.73
N GLN A 40 -12.35 -1.86 9.79
CA GLN A 40 -11.81 -2.39 11.06
C GLN A 40 -10.28 -2.42 11.11
N LYS A 41 -9.61 -2.14 9.99
CA LYS A 41 -8.15 -2.27 9.88
C LYS A 41 -7.52 -0.89 9.82
N LEU A 42 -6.61 -0.62 10.74
CA LEU A 42 -5.65 0.47 10.61
C LEU A 42 -4.48 -0.01 9.74
N GLU A 43 -4.10 0.80 8.77
CA GLU A 43 -2.98 0.51 7.87
C GLU A 43 -1.97 1.64 7.95
N THR A 44 -0.69 1.26 7.97
CA THR A 44 0.44 2.20 7.87
C THR A 44 1.27 1.80 6.67
N VAL A 45 1.62 2.77 5.84
CA VAL A 45 2.45 2.57 4.65
C VAL A 45 3.77 3.30 4.86
N TYR A 46 4.88 2.60 4.64
CA TYR A 46 6.23 3.18 4.66
C TYR A 46 6.89 2.97 3.31
N LEU A 47 7.37 4.04 2.68
CA LEU A 47 8.01 3.94 1.37
C LEU A 47 9.50 3.63 1.52
N LEU A 48 9.90 2.41 1.12
CA LEU A 48 11.30 1.99 1.14
C LEU A 48 12.14 2.62 0.02
N SER A 49 11.59 2.74 -1.18
CA SER A 49 12.30 3.23 -2.36
C SER A 49 11.35 3.64 -3.48
N GLY A 50 11.79 4.55 -4.36
CA GLY A 50 11.01 5.02 -5.50
C GLY A 50 10.16 6.24 -5.17
N LEU A 51 9.07 6.41 -5.91
CA LEU A 51 8.11 7.50 -5.75
C LEU A 51 6.70 6.88 -5.71
N LEU A 52 5.92 7.19 -4.69
CA LEU A 52 4.57 6.67 -4.55
C LEU A 52 3.55 7.82 -4.51
N HIS A 53 2.55 7.75 -5.37
CA HIS A 53 1.37 8.59 -5.26
C HIS A 53 0.30 7.84 -4.47
N VAL A 54 -0.07 8.37 -3.31
CA VAL A 54 -1.13 7.83 -2.47
C VAL A 54 -2.36 8.73 -2.59
N TYR A 55 -3.52 8.12 -2.76
CA TYR A 55 -4.80 8.83 -2.80
C TYR A 55 -5.58 8.46 -1.54
N LEU A 56 -5.82 9.43 -0.67
CA LEU A 56 -6.44 9.23 0.65
C LEU A 56 -7.62 10.18 0.84
N GLY A 57 -8.71 9.67 1.42
CA GLY A 57 -9.92 10.41 1.74
C GLY A 57 -10.96 9.48 2.34
N ASP A 58 -12.03 10.05 2.89
CA ASP A 58 -13.11 9.28 3.53
C ASP A 58 -13.94 8.52 2.49
N ASP A 59 -13.98 9.01 1.25
CA ASP A 59 -14.71 8.41 0.14
C ASP A 59 -14.01 8.69 -1.22
N ALA A 60 -14.53 8.06 -2.28
CA ALA A 60 -13.93 8.13 -3.61
C ALA A 60 -13.97 9.54 -4.25
N GLN A 61 -14.83 10.44 -3.77
CA GLN A 61 -15.02 11.81 -4.27
C GLN A 61 -14.15 12.80 -3.49
N SER A 62 -13.68 12.44 -2.29
CA SER A 62 -12.88 13.29 -1.40
C SER A 62 -11.38 12.95 -1.37
N LEU A 63 -10.91 12.11 -2.29
CA LEU A 63 -9.51 11.69 -2.35
C LEU A 63 -8.54 12.84 -2.65
N GLN A 64 -7.53 12.99 -1.79
CA GLN A 64 -6.38 13.87 -1.98
C GLN A 64 -5.15 13.07 -2.37
N ARG A 65 -4.35 13.61 -3.29
CA ARG A 65 -3.09 12.99 -3.71
C ARG A 65 -1.94 13.47 -2.83
N ILE A 66 -1.26 12.53 -2.21
CA ILE A 66 -0.02 12.71 -1.46
C ILE A 66 1.11 12.08 -2.29
N GLU A 67 2.22 12.78 -2.41
CA GLU A 67 3.45 12.24 -3.00
C GLU A 67 4.39 11.84 -1.85
N MET A 68 4.76 10.57 -1.81
CA MET A 68 5.70 10.03 -0.83
C MET A 68 7.07 9.82 -1.47
N GLN A 69 8.10 10.23 -0.75
CA GLN A 69 9.52 9.96 -1.00
C GLN A 69 10.02 8.83 -0.09
N PRO A 70 11.16 8.20 -0.39
CA PRO A 70 11.71 7.16 0.46
C PRO A 70 11.96 7.67 1.89
N GLY A 71 11.42 6.96 2.88
CA GLY A 71 11.44 7.39 4.28
C GLY A 71 10.12 7.96 4.79
N ASP A 72 9.20 8.35 3.91
CA ASP A 72 7.89 8.84 4.31
C ASP A 72 7.00 7.70 4.82
N SER A 73 6.13 8.04 5.76
CA SER A 73 5.10 7.16 6.31
C SER A 73 3.76 7.85 6.44
N LEU A 74 2.68 7.09 6.29
CA LEU A 74 1.29 7.50 6.59
C LEU A 74 0.56 6.40 7.35
#